data_AF-H7CDE9-F1
#
_entry.id   AF-H7CDE9-F1
#
_cell.length_a   1.000
_cell.length_b   1.000
_cell.length_c   1.000
_cell.angle_alpha   90.00
_cell.angle_beta   90.00
_cell.angle_gamma   90.00
#
_symmetry.space_group_name_H-M   'P 1'
#
loop_
_entity.id
_entity.type
_entity.pdbx_description
1 polymer ?
#
loop_
_entity_poly.entity_id
_entity_poly.type
_entity_poly.pdbx_seq_one_letter_code
_entity_poly.pdbx_strand_id
1 'polypeptide(L)' 'MTLIKIGYVFKSINFNIKIVCISFYKYNFKYKKLLLYNIYLKVFDYRDEVIISDYVFIIYYKKSKYCNYKIVKIL' A
#
# COMPACT_ATOMS: atom_id res chain seq x y z
N MET A 1 12.85 13.74 3.49
CA MET A 1 11.87 13.07 4.36
C MET A 1 10.99 12.16 3.49
N THR A 2 11.30 10.86 3.46
CA THR A 2 10.50 9.88 2.69
C THR A 2 9.17 9.67 3.39
N LEU A 3 8.06 10.01 2.73
CA LEU A 3 6.72 9.84 3.28
C LEU A 3 6.42 8.35 3.45
N ILE A 4 6.21 7.91 4.70
CA ILE A 4 5.78 6.55 5.03
C ILE A 4 4.25 6.50 4.91
N LYS A 5 3.72 5.49 4.22
CA LYS A 5 2.28 5.22 4.14
C LYS A 5 1.96 3.88 4.80
N ILE A 6 0.76 3.78 5.37
CA ILE A 6 0.22 2.52 5.90
C ILE A 6 -0.79 1.98 4.89
N GLY A 7 -0.78 0.68 4.67
CA GLY A 7 -1.81 -0.01 3.92
C GLY A 7 -1.93 -1.46 4.35
N TYR A 8 -3.01 -2.10 3.92
CA TYR A 8 -3.23 -3.52 4.17
C TYR A 8 -2.94 -4.33 2.92
N VAL A 9 -2.45 -5.56 3.10
CA VAL A 9 -2.06 -6.44 2.00
C VAL A 9 -3.31 -7.11 1.45
N PHE A 10 -3.71 -6.73 0.23
CA PHE A 10 -4.93 -7.22 -0.39
C PHE A 10 -4.71 -8.56 -1.08
N LYS A 11 -3.60 -8.71 -1.82
CA LYS A 11 -3.32 -9.91 -2.62
C LYS A 11 -1.83 -10.07 -2.90
N SER A 12 -1.35 -11.32 -2.97
CA SER A 12 -0.03 -11.66 -3.52
C SER A 12 -0.13 -11.87 -5.03
N ILE A 13 0.75 -11.22 -5.82
CA ILE A 13 0.87 -11.47 -7.26
C ILE A 13 1.88 -12.60 -7.48
N ASN A 14 3.10 -12.41 -6.97
CA ASN A 14 4.21 -13.37 -6.99
C ASN A 14 4.91 -13.33 -5.61
N PHE A 15 5.88 -14.22 -5.35
CA PHE A 15 6.69 -14.25 -4.12
C PHE A 15 7.11 -12.84 -3.67
N ASN A 16 7.75 -12.05 -4.55
CA ASN A 16 8.29 -10.75 -4.13
C ASN A 16 7.38 -9.53 -4.39
N ILE A 17 6.17 -9.72 -4.93
CA ILE A 17 5.30 -8.60 -5.32
C ILE A 17 3.90 -8.79 -4.74
N LYS A 18 3.49 -7.85 -3.91
CA LYS A 18 2.18 -7.80 -3.27
C LYS A 18 1.39 -6.59 -3.76
N ILE A 19 0.07 -6.66 -3.69
CA ILE A 19 -0.84 -5.54 -3.85
C ILE A 19 -1.23 -5.06 -2.45
N VAL A 20 -0.91 -3.81 -2.15
CA VAL A 20 -1.29 -3.14 -0.91
C VAL A 20 -2.38 -2.13 -1.22
N CYS A 21 -3.43 -2.13 -0.41
CA CYS A 21 -4.49 -1.15 -0.47
C CYS A 21 -4.27 -0.07 0.59
N ILE A 22 -4.34 1.19 0.17
CA ILE A 22 -4.29 2.36 1.03
C ILE A 22 -5.67 2.99 1.01
N SER A 23 -6.29 3.05 2.18
CA SER A 23 -7.56 3.72 2.38
C SER A 23 -7.33 5.12 2.93
N PHE A 24 -8.05 6.11 2.39
CA PHE A 24 -8.02 7.49 2.87
C PHE A 24 -9.40 8.12 2.72
N TYR A 25 -9.69 9.12 3.56
CA TYR A 25 -10.92 9.88 3.46
C TYR A 25 -10.74 11.07 2.52
N LYS A 26 -11.68 11.23 1.59
CA LYS A 26 -11.79 12.42 0.74
C LYS A 26 -13.11 13.11 1.05
N TYR A 27 -13.05 14.41 1.35
CA TYR A 27 -14.24 15.20 1.61
C TYR A 27 -15.00 15.46 0.31
N ASN A 28 -16.31 15.23 0.32
CA ASN A 28 -17.21 15.53 -0.77
C ASN A 28 -18.03 16.80 -0.44
N PHE A 29 -17.75 17.89 -1.15
CA PHE A 29 -18.41 19.19 -0.94
C PHE A 29 -19.91 19.17 -1.26
N LYS A 30 -20.37 18.34 -2.21
CA LYS A 30 -21.78 18.27 -2.59
C LYS A 30 -22.64 17.65 -1.49
N TYR A 31 -22.15 16.58 -0.87
CA TYR A 31 -22.88 15.86 0.19
C TYR A 31 -22.45 16.27 1.61
N LYS A 32 -21.47 17.16 1.74
CA LYS A 32 -20.84 17.58 3.01
C LYS A 32 -20.40 16.39 3.88
N LYS A 33 -19.83 15.35 3.25
CA LYS A 33 -19.48 14.07 3.92
C LYS A 33 -18.08 13.60 3.52
N LEU A 34 -17.36 12.98 4.46
CA LEU A 34 -16.13 12.24 4.19
C LEU A 34 -16.48 10.88 3.59
N LEU A 35 -15.90 10.59 2.42
CA LEU A 35 -16.06 9.31 1.73
C LEU A 35 -14.73 8.55 1.79
N LEU A 36 -14.80 7.24 2.02
CA LEU A 36 -13.64 6.36 2.02
C LEU A 36 -13.25 6.04 0.57
N TYR A 37 -11.99 6.29 0.22
CA TYR A 37 -11.40 5.95 -1.07
C TYR A 37 -10.24 4.99 -0.87
N ASN A 38 -10.07 4.07 -1.82
CA ASN A 38 -9.06 3.03 -1.81
C ASN A 38 -8.14 3.18 -3.03
N ILE A 39 -6.83 3.18 -2.81
CA ILE A 39 -5.81 3.10 -3.86
C ILE A 39 -5.05 1.79 -3.72
N TYR A 40 -4.85 1.08 -4.83
CA TYR A 40 -4.09 -0.16 -4.86
C TYR A 40 -2.71 0.08 -5.48
N LEU A 41 -1.67 -0.35 -4.79
CA LEU A 41 -0.28 -0.18 -5.20
C LEU A 41 0.42 -1.54 -5.25
N LYS A 42 1.29 -1.71 -6.25
CA LYS A 42 2.25 -2.82 -6.27
C LYS A 42 3.43 -2.47 -5.38
N VAL A 43 3.73 -3.36 -4.46
CA VAL A 43 4.78 -3.19 -3.46
C VAL A 43 5.72 -4.38 -3.51
N PHE A 44 7.02 -4.09 -3.47
CA PHE A 44 8.06 -5.08 -3.41
C PHE A 44 8.26 -5.56 -1.96
N ASP A 45 8.14 -6.86 -1.77
CA ASP A 45 8.54 -7.55 -0.55
C ASP A 45 9.84 -8.30 -0.84
N TYR A 46 10.89 -8.01 -0.07
CA TYR A 46 12.18 -8.67 -0.24
C TYR A 46 12.24 -10.03 0.46
N ARG A 47 11.54 -10.17 1.59
CA ARG A 47 11.62 -11.36 2.44
C ARG A 47 10.49 -12.35 2.20
N ASP A 48 9.43 -11.89 1.54
CA ASP A 48 8.18 -12.66 1.33
C ASP A 48 7.56 -13.17 2.64
N GLU A 49 7.77 -12.40 3.72
CA GLU A 49 7.23 -12.70 5.05
C GLU A 49 5.79 -12.17 5.21
N VAL A 50 5.33 -11.32 4.29
CA VAL A 50 4.07 -10.60 4.40
C VAL A 50 2.90 -11.42 3.85
N ILE A 51 1.89 -11.60 4.70
CA ILE A 51 0.70 -12.39 4.43
C ILE A 51 -0.46 -11.47 4.01
N ILE A 52 -1.45 -12.03 3.33
CA ILE A 52 -2.71 -11.34 3.01
C ILE A 52 -3.37 -10.90 4.32
N SER A 53 -3.92 -9.69 4.31
CA SER A 53 -4.55 -9.01 5.45
C SER A 53 -3.60 -8.37 6.47
N ASP A 54 -2.28 -8.53 6.32
CA ASP A 54 -1.32 -7.81 7.16
C ASP A 54 -1.37 -6.32 6.90
N TYR A 55 -1.17 -5.53 7.95
CA TYR A 55 -0.91 -4.10 7.83
C TYR A 55 0.58 -3.86 7.69
N VAL A 56 0.96 -3.02 6.73
CA VAL A 56 2.36 -2.78 6.40
C VAL A 56 2.66 -1.30 6.23
N PHE A 57 3.84 -0.91 6.68
CA PHE A 57 4.45 0.35 6.33
C PHE A 57 5.17 0.24 4.99
N ILE A 58 4.83 1.14 4.07
CA ILE A 58 5.45 1.21 2.75
C ILE A 58 6.14 2.56 2.53
N ILE A 59 7.25 2.52 1.80
CA ILE A 59 7.96 3.71 1.34
C ILE A 59 8.16 3.67 -0.16
N TYR A 60 8.29 4.85 -0.76
CA TYR A 60 8.68 4.96 -2.15
C TYR A 60 10.07 4.37 -2.36
N TYR A 61 10.18 3.50 -3.35
CA TYR A 61 11.41 2.84 -3.77
C TYR A 61 11.34 2.62 -5.28
N LYS A 62 12.18 3.33 -6.05
CA LYS A 62 12.20 3.20 -7.51
C LYS A 62 12.91 1.91 -7.90
N LYS A 63 12.17 0.78 -7.98
CA LYS A 63 12.71 -0.50 -8.47
C LYS A 63 12.57 -0.65 -9.97
N SER A 64 11.35 -0.45 -10.49
CA SER A 64 10.99 -0.67 -11.88
C SER A 64 9.86 0.24 -12.30
N LYS A 65 9.55 0.29 -13.60
CA LYS A 65 8.43 1.09 -14.15
C LYS A 65 7.09 0.82 -13.44
N TYR A 66 6.90 -0.40 -12.92
CA TYR A 66 5.62 -0.87 -12.38
C TYR A 66 5.63 -1.17 -10.88
N CYS A 67 6.79 -1.08 -10.21
CA CYS A 67 6.90 -1.29 -8.77
C CYS A 67 7.79 -0.20 -8.16
N ASN A 68 7.11 0.78 -7.55
CA ASN A 68 7.72 2.00 -7.03
C ASN A 68 7.65 2.09 -5.50
N TYR A 69 7.30 1.00 -4.83
CA TYR A 69 7.14 0.95 -3.39
C TYR A 69 7.77 -0.32 -2.84
N LYS A 70 8.30 -0.26 -1.62
CA LYS A 70 8.76 -1.43 -0.87
C LYS A 70 8.15 -1.45 0.52
N ILE A 71 8.02 -2.66 1.06
CA ILE A 71 7.62 -2.88 2.45
C ILE A 71 8.82 -2.60 3.36
N VAL A 72 8.58 -1.92 4.47
CA VAL A 72 9.60 -1.61 5.48
C VAL A 72 9.37 -2.40 6.75
N LYS A 73 8.11 -2.52 7.16
CA LYS A 73 7.73 -3.11 8.44
C LYS A 73 6.30 -3.65 8.39
N ILE A 74 6.08 -4.81 8.98
CA ILE A 74 4.77 -5.38 9.30
C ILE A 74 4.32 -4.83 10.65
N LEU A 75 3.03 -4.50 10.78
CA LEU A 75 2.39 -3.99 11.99
C LEU A 75 1.75 -5.11 12.80
#